data_AF-A0A820LE22-F1
#
_entry.id   AF-A0A820LE22-F1
#
_cell.length_a   1.000
_cell.length_b   1.000
_cell.length_c   1.000
_cell.angle_alpha   90.00
_cell.angle_beta   90.00
_cell.angle_gamma   90.00
#
_symmetry.space_group_name_H-M   'P 1'
#
loop_
_entity.id
_entity.type
_entity.pdbx_description
1 polymer ?
#
loop_
_entity_poly.entity_id
_entity_poly.type
_entity_poly.pdbx_seq_one_letter_code
_entity_poly.pdbx_strand_id
1 'polypeptide(L)'
;MTGESSTTKSLLDHPWTRTKEDVAKYYNVQEDIGLSEERIRQDFEKYGPNELPAEEGKPLWKLILEQFNDLLVKILLAAACISFVLALFEEHKEDHSAVAAFVEPLVILLILIANATVGVWQERNAESAIEALKEYEPEIAKVV
;
A
#
# COMPACT_ATOMS: atom_id res chain seq x y z
N MET A 1 3.43 11.81 42.11
CA MET A 1 2.59 10.66 41.69
C MET A 1 2.75 10.43 40.19
N THR A 2 3.95 10.09 39.73
CA THR A 2 4.32 10.04 38.28
C THR A 2 5.02 8.73 37.86
N GLY A 3 5.17 7.76 38.76
CA GLY A 3 5.95 6.54 38.52
C GLY A 3 5.22 5.39 37.81
N GLU A 4 3.89 5.31 37.92
CA GLU A 4 3.13 4.19 37.31
C GLU A 4 3.06 4.30 35.78
N SER A 5 2.89 5.51 35.22
CA SER A 5 2.73 5.70 33.77
C SER A 5 3.94 5.24 32.92
N SER A 6 5.16 5.29 33.48
CA SER A 6 6.38 4.85 32.77
C SER A 6 6.56 3.33 32.78
N THR A 7 6.16 2.68 33.87
CA THR A 7 6.27 1.22 34.04
C THR A 7 5.23 0.49 33.18
N THR A 8 4.02 1.04 33.11
CA THR A 8 2.88 0.50 32.32
C THR A 8 3.15 0.55 30.82
N LYS A 9 3.83 1.59 30.32
CA LYS A 9 4.19 1.72 28.90
C LYS A 9 5.32 0.76 28.50
N SER A 10 6.34 0.65 29.35
CA SER A 10 7.45 -0.30 29.18
C SER A 10 7.00 -1.77 29.11
N LEU A 11 5.89 -2.12 29.75
CA LEU A 11 5.36 -3.49 29.77
C LEU A 11 4.78 -3.90 28.41
N LEU A 12 4.08 -2.99 27.74
CA LEU A 12 3.53 -3.22 26.39
C LEU A 12 4.62 -3.22 25.31
N ASP A 13 5.68 -2.41 25.49
CA ASP A 13 6.76 -2.32 24.51
C ASP A 13 7.63 -3.59 24.49
N HIS A 14 7.79 -4.25 25.65
CA HIS A 14 8.67 -5.42 25.82
C HIS A 14 8.06 -6.53 26.70
N PRO A 15 6.89 -7.10 26.34
CA PRO A 15 6.22 -8.12 27.16
C PRO A 15 7.05 -9.39 27.34
N TRP A 16 7.92 -9.74 26.37
CA TRP A 16 8.82 -10.90 26.44
C TRP A 16 9.91 -10.80 27.52
N THR A 17 10.08 -9.64 28.15
CA THR A 17 11.04 -9.43 29.24
C THR A 17 10.44 -9.60 30.64
N ARG A 18 9.12 -9.84 30.72
CA ARG A 18 8.35 -9.87 31.97
C ARG A 18 7.93 -11.28 32.34
N THR A 19 7.67 -11.52 33.62
CA THR A 19 7.12 -12.81 34.06
C THR A 19 5.64 -12.90 33.70
N LYS A 20 5.12 -14.13 33.67
CA LYS A 20 3.69 -14.36 33.37
C LYS A 20 2.77 -13.67 34.38
N GLU A 21 3.18 -13.61 35.66
CA GLU A 21 2.41 -12.98 36.73
C GLU A 21 2.32 -11.46 36.55
N ASP A 22 3.40 -10.82 36.09
CA ASP A 22 3.42 -9.38 35.81
C ASP A 22 2.46 -9.02 34.67
N VAL A 23 2.45 -9.83 33.61
CA VAL A 23 1.55 -9.66 32.45
C VAL A 23 0.09 -9.94 32.85
N ALA A 24 -0.16 -11.02 33.58
CA ALA A 24 -1.51 -11.36 34.06
C ALA A 24 -2.07 -10.25 34.97
N LYS A 25 -1.23 -9.70 35.85
CA LYS A 25 -1.60 -8.56 36.70
C LYS A 25 -1.85 -7.29 35.91
N TYR A 26 -1.07 -7.03 34.85
CA TYR A 26 -1.28 -5.88 33.97
C TYR A 26 -2.64 -5.93 33.28
N TYR A 27 -2.99 -7.08 32.69
CA TYR A 27 -4.29 -7.28 32.03
C TYR A 27 -5.42 -7.60 33.01
N ASN A 28 -5.11 -7.74 34.30
CA ASN A 28 -6.04 -8.11 35.37
C ASN A 28 -6.85 -9.38 35.02
N VAL A 29 -6.13 -10.41 34.58
CA VAL A 29 -6.68 -11.69 34.11
C VAL A 29 -6.22 -12.84 34.99
N GLN A 30 -7.08 -13.82 35.22
CA GLN A 30 -6.73 -15.08 35.86
C GLN A 30 -6.48 -16.15 34.79
N GLU A 31 -5.36 -16.87 34.90
CA GLU A 31 -4.91 -17.84 33.88
C GLU A 31 -5.92 -18.98 33.65
N ASP A 32 -6.69 -19.36 34.66
CA ASP A 32 -7.62 -20.49 34.65
C ASP A 32 -9.04 -20.12 34.19
N ILE A 33 -9.43 -18.84 34.28
CA ILE A 33 -10.79 -18.36 33.99
C ILE A 33 -10.83 -17.47 32.75
N GLY A 34 -9.72 -16.77 32.42
CA GLY A 34 -9.69 -15.83 31.31
C GLY A 34 -10.25 -14.45 31.66
N LEU A 35 -10.56 -13.66 30.62
CA LEU A 35 -11.10 -12.30 30.74
C LEU A 35 -12.61 -12.33 30.93
N SER A 36 -13.17 -11.36 31.66
CA SER A 36 -14.62 -11.19 31.76
C SER A 36 -15.21 -10.63 30.46
N GLU A 37 -16.47 -10.96 30.16
CA GLU A 37 -17.16 -10.45 28.96
C GLU A 37 -17.17 -8.92 28.88
N GLU A 38 -17.34 -8.25 30.02
CA GLU A 38 -17.29 -6.79 30.11
C GLU A 38 -15.91 -6.27 29.69
N ARG A 39 -14.84 -6.95 30.11
CA ARG A 39 -13.48 -6.56 29.74
C ARG A 39 -13.21 -6.84 28.26
N ILE A 40 -13.69 -7.95 27.73
CA ILE A 40 -13.60 -8.27 26.31
C ILE A 40 -14.26 -7.17 25.47
N ARG A 41 -15.44 -6.70 25.87
CA ARG A 41 -16.13 -5.60 25.17
C ARG A 41 -15.32 -4.30 25.21
N GLN A 42 -14.81 -3.93 26.38
CA GLN A 42 -13.97 -2.73 26.55
C GLN A 42 -12.68 -2.81 25.73
N ASP A 43 -12.03 -3.96 25.73
CA ASP A 43 -10.79 -4.19 24.98
C ASP A 43 -11.07 -4.23 23.47
N PHE A 44 -12.21 -4.80 23.04
CA PHE A 44 -12.62 -4.77 21.63
C PHE A 44 -12.91 -3.34 21.15
N GLU A 45 -13.57 -2.50 21.96
CA GLU A 45 -13.77 -1.07 21.65
C GLU A 45 -12.44 -0.29 21.59
N LYS A 46 -11.46 -0.69 22.41
CA LYS A 46 -10.16 -0.01 22.51
C LYS A 46 -9.18 -0.41 21.41
N TYR A 47 -9.07 -1.70 21.12
CA TYR A 47 -8.06 -2.26 20.21
C TYR A 47 -8.63 -2.63 18.84
N GLY A 48 -9.95 -2.82 18.74
CA GLY A 48 -10.61 -3.29 17.53
C GLY A 48 -10.47 -4.80 17.33
N PRO A 49 -10.92 -5.30 16.17
CA PRO A 49 -10.75 -6.69 15.78
C PRO A 49 -9.28 -7.05 15.59
N ASN A 50 -8.92 -8.29 15.93
CA ASN A 50 -7.59 -8.84 15.68
C ASN A 50 -7.49 -9.35 14.24
N GLU A 51 -7.53 -8.42 13.29
CA GLU A 51 -7.38 -8.69 11.85
C GLU A 51 -6.49 -7.60 11.22
N LEU A 52 -5.67 -7.96 10.23
CA LEU A 52 -4.94 -6.95 9.48
C LEU A 52 -5.93 -6.12 8.64
N PRO A 53 -5.80 -4.79 8.61
CA PRO A 53 -6.69 -3.93 7.85
C PRO A 53 -6.72 -4.34 6.36
N ALA A 54 -7.91 -4.34 5.78
CA ALA A 54 -8.09 -4.51 4.36
C ALA A 54 -7.74 -3.22 3.62
N GLU A 55 -6.58 -3.20 2.96
CA GLU A 55 -6.36 -2.23 1.89
C GLU A 55 -7.18 -2.66 0.68
N GLU A 56 -8.21 -1.88 0.35
CA GLU A 56 -8.93 -2.04 -0.91
C GLU A 56 -7.98 -1.68 -2.06
N GLY A 57 -7.67 -2.67 -2.89
CA GLY A 57 -6.79 -2.47 -4.03
C GLY A 57 -7.31 -1.38 -4.96
N LYS A 58 -6.40 -0.56 -5.49
CA LYS A 58 -6.82 0.55 -6.37
C LYS A 58 -7.26 -0.01 -7.73
N PRO A 59 -8.38 0.48 -8.30
CA PRO A 59 -8.80 0.04 -9.62
C PRO A 59 -7.80 0.49 -10.71
N LEU A 60 -7.64 -0.32 -11.76
CA LEU A 60 -6.64 -0.11 -12.81
C LEU A 60 -6.68 1.30 -13.44
N TRP A 61 -7.88 1.84 -13.68
CA TRP A 61 -8.03 3.18 -14.25
C TRP A 61 -7.50 4.28 -13.33
N LYS A 62 -7.57 4.08 -12.00
CA LYS A 62 -7.06 5.03 -11.00
C LYS A 62 -5.53 4.96 -10.93
N LEU A 63 -4.95 3.75 -11.00
CA LEU A 63 -3.50 3.57 -11.10
C LEU A 63 -2.93 4.21 -12.35
N ILE A 64 -3.60 4.06 -13.49
CA ILE A 64 -3.24 4.74 -14.73
C ILE A 64 -3.30 6.26 -14.55
N LEU A 65 -4.36 6.79 -13.95
CA LEU A 65 -4.50 8.23 -13.70
C LEU A 65 -3.41 8.78 -12.77
N GLU A 66 -3.01 8.03 -11.75
CA GLU A 66 -1.90 8.39 -10.85
C GLU A 66 -0.58 8.54 -11.62
N GLN A 67 -0.33 7.70 -12.63
CA GLN A 67 0.86 7.85 -13.49
C GLN A 67 0.86 9.18 -14.26
N PHE A 68 -0.30 9.67 -14.71
CA PHE A 68 -0.39 10.99 -15.36
C PHE A 68 -0.17 12.17 -14.40
N ASN A 69 -0.25 11.96 -13.08
CA ASN A 69 0.03 13.01 -12.11
C ASN A 69 1.53 13.22 -11.88
N ASP A 70 2.36 12.24 -12.25
CA ASP A 70 3.81 12.32 -12.14
C ASP A 70 4.40 13.45 -13.01
N LEU A 71 5.34 14.21 -12.45
CA LEU A 71 5.95 15.35 -13.11
C LEU A 71 6.73 14.94 -14.37
N LEU A 72 7.48 13.84 -14.31
CA LEU A 72 8.25 13.34 -15.45
C LEU A 72 7.33 12.84 -16.56
N VAL A 73 6.23 12.16 -16.20
CA VAL A 73 5.20 11.74 -17.17
C VAL A 73 4.56 12.94 -17.85
N LYS A 74 4.24 14.01 -17.10
CA LYS A 74 3.74 15.26 -17.68
C LYS A 74 4.72 15.89 -18.66
N ILE A 75 6.01 15.89 -18.34
CA ILE A 75 7.07 16.41 -19.24
C ILE A 75 7.15 15.56 -20.51
N LEU A 76 7.14 14.23 -20.39
CA LEU A 76 7.14 13.31 -21.52
C LEU A 76 5.91 13.49 -22.42
N LEU A 77 4.74 13.67 -21.81
CA LEU A 77 3.50 13.89 -22.54
C LEU A 77 3.50 15.25 -23.26
N ALA A 78 4.06 16.30 -22.63
CA ALA A 78 4.27 17.59 -23.28
C ALA A 78 5.24 17.48 -24.47
N ALA A 79 6.34 16.73 -24.32
CA ALA A 79 7.28 16.45 -25.41
C ALA A 79 6.59 15.68 -26.54
N ALA A 80 5.81 14.63 -26.23
CA ALA A 80 5.05 13.88 -27.22
C ALA A 80 4.06 14.76 -27.99
N CYS A 81 3.35 15.66 -27.30
CA CYS A 81 2.45 16.62 -27.95
C CYS A 81 3.20 17.57 -28.88
N ILE A 82 4.35 18.12 -28.45
CA ILE A 82 5.17 19.02 -29.28
C ILE A 82 5.69 18.27 -30.50
N SER A 83 6.30 17.10 -30.33
CA SER A 83 6.83 16.28 -31.43
C SER A 83 5.72 15.85 -32.39
N PHE A 84 4.53 15.53 -31.89
CA PHE A 84 3.38 15.20 -32.74
C PHE A 84 2.89 16.39 -33.55
N VAL A 85 2.81 17.57 -32.95
CA VAL A 85 2.44 18.80 -33.67
C VAL A 85 3.48 19.16 -34.72
N LEU A 86 4.77 19.04 -34.41
CA LEU A 86 5.86 19.24 -35.38
C LEU A 86 5.75 18.26 -36.56
N ALA A 87 5.48 16.98 -36.27
CA ALA A 87 5.29 15.95 -37.31
C ALA A 87 4.08 16.22 -38.21
N LEU A 88 3.00 16.83 -37.68
CA LEU A 88 1.84 17.22 -38.49
C LEU A 88 2.12 18.45 -39.39
N PHE A 89 3.01 19.35 -38.98
CA PHE A 89 3.39 20.54 -39.74
C PHE A 89 4.62 20.32 -40.65
N GLU A 90 5.30 19.17 -40.53
CA GLU A 90 6.34 18.72 -41.45
C GLU A 90 5.74 18.24 -42.78
N GLU A 91 5.02 19.13 -43.46
CA GLU A 91 4.73 18.96 -44.87
C GLU A 91 5.92 19.50 -45.68
N HIS A 92 6.50 18.67 -46.56
CA HIS A 92 7.34 19.04 -47.71
C HIS A 92 8.87 19.14 -47.59
N LYS A 93 9.56 18.20 -46.93
CA LYS A 93 10.98 17.94 -47.26
C LYS A 93 11.27 16.44 -47.32
N GLU A 94 11.25 15.93 -48.55
CA GLU A 94 11.82 14.66 -49.03
C GLU A 94 11.00 13.37 -48.83
N ASP A 95 10.77 12.70 -49.96
CA ASP A 95 9.77 11.67 -50.30
C ASP A 95 9.83 10.34 -49.51
N HIS A 96 10.56 10.25 -48.40
CA HIS A 96 10.68 9.02 -47.60
C HIS A 96 10.56 9.21 -46.08
N SER A 97 10.31 10.42 -45.58
CA SER A 97 10.40 10.73 -44.13
C SER A 97 9.07 10.83 -43.35
N ALA A 98 7.90 10.75 -43.99
CA ALA A 98 6.62 10.86 -43.28
C ALA A 98 6.47 9.80 -42.17
N VAL A 99 6.97 8.58 -42.39
CA VAL A 99 6.96 7.52 -41.38
C VAL A 99 7.94 7.84 -40.25
N ALA A 100 9.09 8.45 -40.55
CA ALA A 100 10.11 8.82 -39.58
C ALA A 100 9.63 9.93 -38.62
N ALA A 101 8.83 10.88 -39.11
CA ALA A 101 8.26 11.96 -38.29
C ALA A 101 7.35 11.43 -37.16
N PHE A 102 6.65 10.32 -37.38
CA PHE A 102 5.83 9.69 -36.34
C PHE A 102 6.59 8.72 -35.43
N VAL A 103 7.84 8.37 -35.72
CA VAL A 103 8.63 7.45 -34.88
C VAL A 103 8.87 8.06 -33.50
N GLU A 104 9.22 9.35 -33.43
CA GLU A 104 9.52 9.99 -32.15
C GLU A 104 8.30 10.06 -31.21
N PRO A 105 7.13 10.58 -31.63
CA PRO A 105 5.92 10.52 -30.80
C PRO A 105 5.52 9.09 -30.42
N LEU A 106 5.69 8.12 -31.33
CA LEU A 106 5.38 6.72 -31.09
C LEU A 106 6.29 6.11 -30.01
N VAL A 107 7.59 6.38 -30.05
CA VAL A 107 8.55 5.90 -29.04
C VAL A 107 8.22 6.49 -27.67
N ILE A 108 7.89 7.77 -27.58
CA ILE A 108 7.49 8.39 -26.30
C ILE A 108 6.21 7.75 -25.77
N LEU A 109 5.21 7.52 -26.63
CA LEU A 109 3.98 6.83 -26.23
C LEU A 109 4.26 5.41 -25.72
N LEU A 110 5.14 4.67 -26.39
CA LEU A 110 5.57 3.33 -25.95
C LEU A 110 6.23 3.36 -24.58
N ILE A 111 7.09 4.35 -24.31
CA ILE A 111 7.71 4.53 -22.98
C ILE A 111 6.64 4.78 -21.91
N LEU A 112 5.64 5.62 -22.21
CA LEU A 112 4.54 5.90 -21.27
C LEU A 112 3.71 4.65 -20.97
N ILE A 113 3.38 3.85 -21.99
CA ILE A 113 2.66 2.58 -21.83
C ILE A 113 3.48 1.58 -21.01
N ALA A 114 4.78 1.47 -21.30
CA ALA A 114 5.68 0.60 -20.55
C ALA A 114 5.75 1.01 -19.08
N ASN A 115 5.90 2.31 -18.80
CA ASN A 115 5.94 2.83 -17.43
C ASN A 115 4.63 2.57 -16.67
N ALA A 116 3.48 2.81 -17.31
CA ALA A 116 2.18 2.52 -16.71
C ALA A 116 1.99 1.03 -16.40
N THR A 117 2.44 0.15 -17.32
CA THR A 117 2.35 -1.30 -17.13
C THR A 117 3.23 -1.76 -15.97
N VAL A 118 4.48 -1.28 -15.90
CA VAL A 118 5.41 -1.60 -14.79
C VAL A 118 4.85 -1.09 -13.46
N GLY A 119 4.32 0.14 -13.42
CA GLY A 119 3.71 0.71 -12.22
C GLY A 119 2.52 -0.12 -11.71
N VAL A 120 1.62 -0.53 -12.61
CA VAL A 120 0.48 -1.41 -12.25
C VAL A 120 0.96 -2.78 -11.75
N TRP A 121 1.99 -3.35 -12.37
CA TRP A 121 2.54 -4.64 -11.94
C TRP A 121 3.19 -4.55 -10.55
N GLN A 122 3.93 -3.47 -10.28
CA GLN A 122 4.53 -3.22 -8.97
C GLN A 122 3.47 -3.08 -7.87
N GLU A 123 2.41 -2.31 -8.10
CA GLU A 123 1.32 -2.15 -7.13
C GLU A 123 0.66 -3.50 -6.83
N ARG A 124 0.30 -4.27 -7.87
CA ARG A 124 -0.32 -5.59 -7.70
C ARG A 124 0.57 -6.59 -6.98
N ASN A 125 1.88 -6.53 -7.22
CA ASN A 125 2.83 -7.39 -6.54
C ASN A 125 2.94 -7.03 -5.05
N ALA A 126 2.83 -5.74 -4.70
CA ALA A 126 2.80 -5.29 -3.32
C ALA A 126 1.49 -5.73 -2.62
N GLU A 127 0.34 -5.55 -3.26
CA GLU A 127 -0.96 -6.01 -2.74
C GLU A 127 -0.96 -7.53 -2.48
N SER A 128 -0.45 -8.32 -3.43
CA SER A 128 -0.37 -9.79 -3.30
C SER A 128 0.49 -10.23 -2.11
N ALA A 129 1.55 -9.50 -1.76
CA ALA A 129 2.39 -9.82 -0.61
C ALA A 129 1.65 -9.62 0.72
N ILE A 130 0.82 -8.58 0.81
CA ILE A 130 -0.03 -8.33 1.99
C ILE A 130 -1.13 -9.38 2.10
N GLU A 131 -1.75 -9.75 0.98
CA GLU A 131 -2.77 -10.80 0.95
C GLU A 131 -2.20 -12.16 1.41
N ALA A 132 -0.97 -12.49 1.00
CA ALA A 132 -0.30 -13.68 1.49
C ALA A 132 -0.05 -13.69 3.00
N LEU A 133 0.13 -12.52 3.64
CA LEU A 133 0.25 -12.43 5.10
C LEU A 133 -1.07 -12.73 5.81
N LYS A 134 -2.20 -12.29 5.22
CA LYS A 134 -3.53 -12.59 5.75
C LYS A 134 -3.87 -14.06 5.72
N GLU A 135 -3.32 -14.81 4.77
CA GLU A 135 -3.48 -16.27 4.72
C GLU A 135 -2.87 -16.99 5.95
N TYR A 136 -1.91 -16.36 6.64
CA TYR A 136 -1.37 -16.88 7.89
C TYR A 136 -2.19 -16.51 9.14
N GLU A 137 -3.23 -15.67 9.00
CA GLU A 137 -4.14 -15.37 10.10
C GLU A 137 -5.11 -16.55 10.30
N PRO A 138 -5.11 -17.20 11.48
CA PRO A 138 -6.03 -18.29 11.73
C PRO A 138 -7.46 -17.77 11.84
N GLU A 139 -8.40 -18.42 11.15
CA GLU A 139 -9.83 -18.07 11.20
C GLU A 139 -10.44 -18.24 12.61
N ILE A 140 -9.90 -19.17 13.40
CA ILE A 140 -10.41 -19.50 14.73
C ILE A 140 -9.25 -19.49 15.74
N ALA A 141 -9.46 -18.78 16.84
CA ALA A 141 -8.60 -18.83 18.02
C ALA A 141 -9.28 -19.61 19.15
N LYS A 142 -8.50 -20.40 19.89
CA LYS A 142 -8.96 -21.02 21.13
C LYS A 142 -8.58 -20.12 22.32
N VAL A 143 -9.59 -19.65 23.04
CA VAL A 143 -9.44 -18.92 24.30
C VAL A 143 -10.11 -19.69 25.44
N VAL A 144 -9.79 -19.34 26.68
CA VAL A 144 -10.41 -19.89 27.90
C VAL A 144 -11.72 -19.15 28.17
#